data_AF-A0A438AIA8-F1
#
_entry.id   AF-A0A438AIA8-F1
#
_cell.length_a   1.000
_cell.length_b   1.000
_cell.length_c   1.000
_cell.angle_alpha   90.00
_cell.angle_beta   90.00
_cell.angle_gamma   90.00
#
_symmetry.space_group_name_H-M   'P 1'
#
loop_
_entity.id
_entity.type
_entity.pdbx_description
1 polymer ?
#
loop_
_entity_poly.entity_id
_entity_poly.type
_entity_poly.pdbx_seq_one_letter_code
_entity_poly.pdbx_strand_id
1 'polypeptide(L)'
;MSRRPEPVQVVKERRDAALDTLVGGLPYLAFLGIRFERRGDELTAVLPFRDENIGNPLLPALHGGVTAAFLETAAVVELAWSQLWPQMEGGAGAAAPGVRPPLPRTIDFTVDFLRSGLPRDAYARAVVVRQGRRYASVRVEGWQDNRARLFAQASGHFMMPDLSAGPGAAFADDEAMDPAPPASEPR
;
A
#
# COMPACT_ATOMS: atom_id res chain seq x y z
N MET A 1 23.50 -30.65 2.69
CA MET A 1 22.77 -31.08 1.47
C MET A 1 22.01 -29.87 0.95
N SER A 2 22.39 -29.34 -0.22
CA SER A 2 21.73 -28.16 -0.81
C SER A 2 20.33 -28.56 -1.29
N ARG A 3 19.29 -27.94 -0.73
CA ARG A 3 17.89 -28.17 -1.12
C ARG A 3 17.77 -27.80 -2.59
N ARG A 4 17.28 -28.73 -3.42
CA ARG A 4 17.11 -28.51 -4.86
C ARG A 4 16.24 -27.26 -5.05
N PRO A 5 16.68 -26.26 -5.83
CA PRO A 5 15.89 -25.05 -6.03
C PRO A 5 14.53 -25.42 -6.62
N GLU A 6 13.46 -24.86 -6.04
CA GLU A 6 12.09 -25.09 -6.51
C GLU A 6 11.93 -24.62 -7.97
N PRO A 7 11.06 -25.27 -8.77
CA PRO A 7 10.77 -24.80 -10.12
C PRO A 7 10.30 -23.34 -10.11
N VAL A 8 10.85 -22.51 -11.00
CA VAL A 8 10.57 -21.06 -11.08
C VAL A 8 9.07 -20.76 -11.23
N GLN A 9 8.33 -21.64 -11.89
CA GLN A 9 6.88 -21.57 -12.07
C GLN A 9 6.13 -21.61 -10.74
N VAL A 10 6.51 -22.53 -9.84
CA VAL A 10 5.90 -22.65 -8.50
C VAL A 10 6.17 -21.41 -7.65
N VAL A 11 7.38 -20.86 -7.74
CA VAL A 11 7.75 -19.62 -7.06
C VAL A 11 6.98 -18.42 -7.62
N LYS A 12 6.76 -18.37 -8.94
CA LYS A 12 5.95 -17.31 -9.58
C LYS A 12 4.49 -17.37 -9.15
N GLU A 13 3.87 -18.55 -9.23
CA GLU A 13 2.46 -18.76 -8.85
C GLU A 13 2.22 -18.40 -7.38
N ARG A 14 3.13 -18.80 -6.47
CA ARG A 14 3.04 -18.45 -5.04
C ARG A 14 3.06 -16.93 -4.83
N ARG A 15 3.92 -16.21 -5.55
CA ARG A 15 4.05 -14.76 -5.45
C ARG A 15 2.81 -14.05 -6.02
N ASP A 16 2.30 -14.50 -7.15
CA ASP A 16 1.10 -13.89 -7.75
C ASP A 16 -0.12 -14.09 -6.85
N ALA A 17 -0.32 -15.29 -6.29
CA ALA A 17 -1.41 -15.55 -5.35
C ALA A 17 -1.30 -14.73 -4.05
N ALA A 18 -0.08 -14.52 -3.54
CA ALA A 18 0.15 -13.68 -2.37
C ALA A 18 -0.17 -12.19 -2.65
N LEU A 19 0.20 -11.70 -3.84
CA LEU A 19 -0.11 -10.33 -4.27
C LEU A 19 -1.62 -10.14 -4.43
N ASP A 20 -2.31 -11.10 -5.06
CA ASP A 20 -3.77 -11.07 -5.22
C ASP A 20 -4.49 -11.04 -3.87
N THR A 21 -4.01 -11.84 -2.90
CA THR A 21 -4.56 -11.85 -1.54
C THR A 21 -4.35 -10.51 -0.83
N LEU A 22 -3.17 -9.90 -0.98
CA LEU A 22 -2.84 -8.59 -0.40
C LEU A 22 -3.71 -7.49 -1.02
N VAL A 23 -3.80 -7.44 -2.35
CA VAL A 23 -4.51 -6.39 -3.10
C VAL A 23 -6.03 -6.55 -2.98
N GLY A 24 -6.56 -7.77 -3.06
CA GLY A 24 -7.99 -8.05 -2.91
C GLY A 24 -8.56 -7.70 -1.53
N GLY A 25 -7.68 -7.55 -0.52
CA GLY A 25 -8.06 -7.13 0.82
C GLY A 25 -8.27 -5.63 1.01
N LEU A 26 -8.00 -4.80 0.01
CA LEU A 26 -7.99 -3.34 0.11
C LEU A 26 -9.17 -2.72 -0.66
N PRO A 27 -10.29 -2.36 0.00
CA PRO A 27 -11.49 -1.82 -0.67
C PRO A 27 -11.20 -0.58 -1.52
N TYR A 28 -10.24 0.24 -1.09
CA TYR A 28 -9.86 1.47 -1.77
C TYR A 28 -9.17 1.23 -3.13
N LEU A 29 -8.47 0.09 -3.30
CA LEU A 29 -7.89 -0.30 -4.59
C LEU A 29 -8.98 -0.53 -5.63
N ALA A 30 -10.04 -1.25 -5.26
CA ALA A 30 -11.17 -1.53 -6.14
C ALA A 30 -11.90 -0.23 -6.53
N PHE A 31 -12.08 0.67 -5.57
CA PHE A 31 -12.71 1.98 -5.79
C PHE A 31 -11.97 2.81 -6.85
N LEU A 32 -10.66 3.02 -6.69
CA LEU A 32 -9.86 3.77 -7.67
C LEU A 32 -9.51 2.98 -8.93
N GLY A 33 -9.67 1.65 -8.92
CA GLY A 33 -9.27 0.77 -10.00
C GLY A 33 -7.77 0.50 -10.08
N ILE A 34 -7.03 0.75 -8.99
CA ILE A 34 -5.59 0.55 -8.96
C ILE A 34 -5.28 -0.94 -9.06
N ARG A 35 -4.37 -1.29 -9.95
CA ARG A 35 -3.84 -2.65 -10.15
C ARG A 35 -2.33 -2.67 -9.96
N PHE A 36 -1.77 -3.81 -9.61
CA PHE A 36 -0.32 -3.97 -9.45
C PHE A 36 0.24 -4.92 -10.50
N GLU A 37 1.29 -4.50 -11.18
CA GLU A 37 2.07 -5.33 -12.09
C GLU A 37 3.39 -5.69 -11.41
N ARG A 38 3.65 -7.00 -11.25
CA ARG A 38 4.85 -7.52 -10.62
C ARG A 38 5.91 -7.91 -11.66
N ARG A 39 7.16 -7.47 -11.44
CA ARG A 39 8.33 -7.87 -12.23
C ARG A 39 9.44 -8.29 -11.28
N GLY A 40 9.46 -9.59 -10.93
CA GLY A 40 10.40 -10.10 -9.93
C GLY A 40 9.92 -9.75 -8.52
N ASP A 41 10.73 -9.00 -7.79
CA ASP A 41 10.45 -8.38 -6.50
C ASP A 41 9.85 -6.97 -6.64
N GLU A 42 10.06 -6.29 -7.77
CA GLU A 42 9.50 -4.96 -8.03
C GLU A 42 7.99 -5.00 -8.30
N LEU A 43 7.27 -4.07 -7.66
CA LEU A 43 5.88 -3.77 -7.96
C LEU A 43 5.74 -2.43 -8.69
N THR A 44 4.90 -2.40 -9.72
CA THR A 44 4.45 -1.16 -10.37
C THR A 44 2.96 -1.04 -10.17
N ALA A 45 2.53 -0.01 -9.42
CA ALA A 45 1.13 0.33 -9.30
C ALA A 45 0.67 1.02 -10.58
N VAL A 46 -0.53 0.71 -11.04
CA VAL A 46 -1.17 1.30 -12.22
C VAL A 46 -2.52 1.87 -11.81
N LEU A 47 -2.70 3.16 -12.00
CA LEU A 47 -3.98 3.84 -11.92
C LEU A 47 -4.51 4.01 -13.34
N PRO A 48 -5.50 3.20 -13.77
CA PRO A 48 -6.08 3.35 -15.10
C PRO A 48 -6.80 4.69 -15.21
N PHE A 49 -6.78 5.26 -16.42
CA PHE A 49 -7.62 6.40 -16.72
C PHE A 49 -9.10 6.07 -16.48
N ARG A 50 -9.76 6.96 -15.76
CA ARG A 50 -11.21 6.95 -15.49
C ARG A 50 -11.68 8.39 -15.39
N ASP A 51 -12.80 8.71 -16.00
CA ASP A 51 -13.36 10.07 -15.97
C ASP A 51 -13.68 10.50 -14.52
N GLU A 52 -14.06 9.57 -13.65
CA GLU A 52 -14.33 9.84 -12.23
C GLU A 52 -13.08 10.27 -11.44
N ASN A 53 -11.89 10.00 -11.96
CA ASN A 53 -10.61 10.39 -11.35
C ASN A 53 -10.14 11.80 -11.77
N ILE A 54 -10.87 12.46 -12.67
CA ILE A 54 -10.55 13.78 -13.22
C ILE A 54 -11.18 14.88 -12.36
N GLY A 55 -10.34 15.81 -11.88
CA GLY A 55 -10.78 16.88 -10.99
C GLY A 55 -11.38 18.09 -11.72
N ASN A 56 -10.78 18.50 -12.83
CA ASN A 56 -11.22 19.68 -13.59
C ASN A 56 -11.78 19.26 -14.96
N PRO A 57 -13.10 19.35 -15.19
CA PRO A 57 -13.71 18.98 -16.47
C PRO A 57 -13.26 19.85 -17.66
N LEU A 58 -12.82 21.09 -17.41
CA LEU A 58 -12.38 22.03 -18.44
C LEU A 58 -10.89 21.89 -18.79
N LEU A 59 -10.07 21.47 -17.81
CA LEU A 59 -8.65 21.14 -17.98
C LEU A 59 -8.45 19.72 -17.42
N PRO A 60 -8.76 18.66 -18.19
CA PRO A 60 -8.84 17.31 -17.68
C PRO A 60 -7.49 16.89 -17.09
N ALA A 61 -7.43 16.90 -15.78
CA ALA A 61 -6.27 16.50 -15.01
C ALA A 61 -6.73 15.65 -13.82
N LEU A 62 -5.89 14.67 -13.46
CA LEU A 62 -6.07 13.85 -12.28
C LEU A 62 -6.26 14.73 -11.05
N HIS A 63 -7.30 14.42 -10.28
CA HIS A 63 -7.54 15.11 -9.02
C HIS A 63 -6.36 14.92 -8.06
N GLY A 64 -5.98 15.99 -7.35
CA GLY A 64 -4.83 15.96 -6.43
C GLY A 64 -4.98 14.89 -5.34
N GLY A 65 -6.18 14.73 -4.78
CA GLY A 65 -6.48 13.67 -3.81
C GLY A 65 -6.36 12.25 -4.38
N VAL A 66 -6.75 12.04 -5.64
CA VAL A 66 -6.58 10.73 -6.31
C VAL A 66 -5.10 10.42 -6.50
N THR A 67 -4.32 11.43 -6.89
CA THR A 67 -2.86 11.29 -7.03
C THR A 67 -2.21 10.96 -5.69
N ALA A 68 -2.55 11.69 -4.63
CA ALA A 68 -1.98 11.46 -3.30
C ALA A 68 -2.31 10.04 -2.80
N ALA A 69 -3.57 9.64 -2.89
CA ALA A 69 -4.02 8.34 -2.43
C ALA A 69 -3.45 7.19 -3.28
N PHE A 70 -3.25 7.39 -4.59
CA PHE A 70 -2.57 6.45 -5.46
C PHE A 70 -1.11 6.21 -5.03
N LEU A 71 -0.36 7.28 -4.76
CA LEU A 71 1.04 7.17 -4.34
C LEU A 71 1.17 6.55 -2.95
N GLU A 72 0.30 6.94 -2.01
CA GLU A 72 0.27 6.35 -0.67
C GLU A 72 -0.03 4.86 -0.73
N THR A 73 -1.02 4.48 -1.55
CA THR A 73 -1.39 3.08 -1.73
C THR A 73 -0.24 2.26 -2.32
N ALA A 74 0.51 2.82 -3.27
CA ALA A 74 1.71 2.17 -3.80
C ALA A 74 2.76 1.92 -2.70
N ALA A 75 2.96 2.87 -1.77
CA ALA A 75 3.87 2.71 -0.65
C ALA A 75 3.41 1.65 0.36
N VAL A 76 2.13 1.66 0.73
CA VAL A 76 1.56 0.68 1.69
C VAL A 76 1.67 -0.74 1.14
N VAL A 77 1.32 -0.95 -0.12
CA VAL A 77 1.39 -2.27 -0.76
C VAL A 77 2.84 -2.74 -0.90
N GLU A 78 3.77 -1.87 -1.27
CA GLU A 78 5.20 -2.21 -1.36
C GLU A 78 5.77 -2.63 0.01
N LEU A 79 5.43 -1.89 1.09
CA LEU A 79 5.85 -2.25 2.45
C LEU A 79 5.24 -3.56 2.94
N ALA A 80 3.96 -3.80 2.64
CA ALA A 80 3.33 -5.07 2.98
C ALA A 80 3.95 -6.23 2.18
N TRP A 81 4.26 -6.00 0.90
CA TRP A 81 4.92 -6.96 0.03
C TRP A 81 6.33 -7.31 0.53
N SER A 82 7.12 -6.31 0.91
CA SER A 82 8.47 -6.50 1.45
C SER A 82 8.48 -7.32 2.75
N GLN A 83 7.43 -7.20 3.59
CA GLN A 83 7.28 -7.99 4.80
C GLN A 83 6.93 -9.47 4.52
N LEU A 84 6.15 -9.73 3.47
CA LEU A 84 5.77 -11.10 3.09
C LEU A 84 6.90 -11.84 2.36
N TRP A 85 7.82 -11.11 1.73
CA TRP A 85 8.88 -11.69 0.91
C TRP A 85 9.73 -12.78 1.60
N PRO A 86 10.26 -12.58 2.81
CA PRO A 86 11.07 -13.61 3.48
C PRO A 86 10.27 -14.88 3.80
N GLN A 87 8.97 -14.75 4.09
CA GLN A 87 8.10 -15.89 4.37
C GLN A 87 7.88 -16.73 3.10
N MET A 88 7.67 -16.06 1.96
CA MET A 88 7.52 -16.72 0.66
C MET A 88 8.78 -17.47 0.22
N GLU A 89 9.97 -16.88 0.41
CA GLU A 89 11.28 -17.51 0.16
C GLU A 89 11.56 -18.68 1.12
N GLY A 90 11.07 -18.60 2.36
CA GLY A 90 11.19 -19.65 3.37
C GLY A 90 10.35 -20.90 3.10
N GLY A 91 9.52 -20.89 2.06
CA GLY A 91 8.62 -22.01 1.74
C GLY A 91 7.29 -21.97 2.50
N ALA A 92 7.02 -20.92 3.28
CA ALA A 92 5.69 -20.74 3.85
C ALA A 92 4.70 -20.51 2.71
N GLY A 93 3.55 -21.20 2.77
CA GLY A 93 2.46 -20.99 1.83
C GLY A 93 1.90 -19.57 1.92
N ALA A 94 1.14 -19.16 0.90
CA ALA A 94 0.33 -17.94 0.99
C ALA A 94 -0.57 -18.01 2.24
N ALA A 95 -0.89 -16.85 2.82
CA ALA A 95 -1.80 -16.77 3.97
C ALA A 95 -3.09 -17.56 3.69
N ALA A 96 -3.66 -18.17 4.74
CA ALA A 96 -4.89 -18.93 4.61
C ALA A 96 -6.01 -18.06 3.97
N PRO A 97 -6.86 -18.62 3.10
CA PRO A 97 -7.94 -17.88 2.48
C PRO A 97 -8.77 -17.10 3.50
N GLY A 98 -8.96 -15.80 3.27
CA GLY A 98 -9.72 -14.91 4.16
C GLY A 98 -8.90 -14.24 5.28
N VAL A 99 -7.65 -14.65 5.52
CA VAL A 99 -6.76 -13.95 6.46
C VAL A 99 -6.03 -12.82 5.75
N ARG A 100 -6.34 -11.58 6.13
CA ARG A 100 -5.66 -10.40 5.59
C ARG A 100 -4.35 -10.18 6.33
N PRO A 101 -3.22 -9.99 5.64
CA PRO A 101 -1.99 -9.59 6.30
C PRO A 101 -2.19 -8.22 6.97
N PRO A 102 -1.61 -8.00 8.16
CA PRO A 102 -1.67 -6.69 8.78
C PRO A 102 -0.90 -5.68 7.91
N LEU A 103 -1.43 -4.47 7.78
CA LEU A 103 -0.90 -3.46 6.88
C LEU A 103 -0.11 -2.40 7.67
N PRO A 104 0.92 -1.81 7.05
CA PRO A 104 1.54 -0.59 7.55
C PRO A 104 0.50 0.52 7.71
N ARG A 105 0.57 1.26 8.81
CA ARG A 105 -0.26 2.45 9.03
C ARG A 105 0.53 3.70 8.70
N THR A 106 -0.04 4.59 7.90
CA THR A 106 0.57 5.88 7.57
C THR A 106 0.67 6.75 8.82
N ILE A 107 1.86 7.28 9.08
CA ILE A 107 2.10 8.31 10.11
C ILE A 107 1.98 9.68 9.45
N ASP A 108 2.73 9.86 8.35
CA ASP A 108 2.69 11.03 7.50
C ASP A 108 3.01 10.65 6.06
N PHE A 109 2.47 11.45 5.14
CA PHE A 109 2.69 11.30 3.71
C PHE A 109 2.68 12.68 3.06
N THR A 110 3.78 13.03 2.39
CA THR A 110 3.96 14.31 1.71
C THR A 110 4.08 14.08 0.21
N VAL A 111 3.36 14.87 -0.59
CA VAL A 111 3.32 14.75 -2.05
C VAL A 111 3.77 16.06 -2.68
N ASP A 112 4.78 15.98 -3.56
CA ASP A 112 5.16 17.08 -4.43
C ASP A 112 4.47 16.91 -5.80
N PHE A 113 3.61 17.86 -6.15
CA PHE A 113 2.96 17.93 -7.46
C PHE A 113 3.87 18.67 -8.43
N LEU A 114 4.46 17.93 -9.37
CA LEU A 114 5.48 18.47 -10.28
C LEU A 114 4.87 18.95 -11.60
N ARG A 115 3.82 18.26 -12.08
CA ARG A 115 3.14 18.51 -13.36
C ARG A 115 1.68 18.06 -13.26
N SER A 116 0.84 18.57 -14.15
CA SER A 116 -0.55 18.07 -14.29
C SER A 116 -0.53 16.59 -14.68
N GLY A 117 -1.24 15.75 -13.93
CA GLY A 117 -1.52 14.38 -14.32
C GLY A 117 -2.55 14.38 -15.44
N LEU A 118 -2.14 14.05 -16.66
CA LEU A 118 -2.98 14.14 -17.87
C LEU A 118 -4.04 13.02 -17.87
N PRO A 119 -5.10 13.09 -18.71
CA PRO A 119 -6.19 12.12 -18.72
C PRO A 119 -5.76 10.83 -19.42
N ARG A 120 -4.96 10.03 -18.72
CA ARG A 120 -4.36 8.77 -19.16
C ARG A 120 -3.90 7.97 -17.95
N ASP A 121 -3.50 6.73 -18.18
CA ASP A 121 -2.95 5.87 -17.14
C ASP A 121 -1.76 6.52 -16.42
N ALA A 122 -1.73 6.35 -15.10
CA ALA A 122 -0.61 6.73 -14.27
C ALA A 122 0.03 5.50 -13.64
N TYR A 123 1.33 5.59 -13.41
CA TYR A 123 2.15 4.52 -12.88
C TYR A 123 2.88 5.03 -11.64
N ALA A 124 3.08 4.17 -10.66
CA ALA A 124 3.87 4.49 -9.49
C ALA A 124 4.77 3.33 -9.06
N ARG A 125 5.93 3.68 -8.55
CA ARG A 125 6.86 2.77 -7.89
C ARG A 125 7.26 3.35 -6.55
N ALA A 126 7.13 2.53 -5.53
CA ALA A 126 7.60 2.82 -4.20
C ALA A 126 9.00 2.19 -4.02
N VAL A 127 9.88 2.92 -3.34
CA VAL A 127 11.21 2.46 -2.94
C VAL A 127 11.29 2.60 -1.43
N VAL A 128 11.46 1.48 -0.76
CA VAL A 128 11.67 1.44 0.69
C VAL A 128 13.08 1.97 0.97
N VAL A 129 13.15 3.16 1.58
CA VAL A 129 14.42 3.81 1.94
C VAL A 129 14.98 3.19 3.21
N ARG A 130 14.11 2.94 4.19
CA ARG A 130 14.46 2.28 5.45
C ARG A 130 13.26 1.48 5.94
N GLN A 131 13.51 0.26 6.40
CA GLN A 131 12.50 -0.56 7.07
C GLN A 131 13.08 -1.12 8.37
N GLY A 132 12.52 -0.68 9.49
CA GLY A 132 12.78 -1.22 10.81
C GLY A 132 11.62 -2.06 11.33
N ARG A 133 11.75 -2.55 12.56
CA ARG A 133 10.71 -3.37 13.21
C ARG A 133 9.40 -2.63 13.45
N ARG A 134 9.45 -1.32 13.72
CA ARG A 134 8.28 -0.49 14.07
C ARG A 134 8.01 0.65 13.10
N TYR A 135 9.01 1.07 12.34
CA TYR A 135 8.93 2.25 11.47
C TYR A 135 9.59 1.97 10.12
N ALA A 136 9.00 2.51 9.06
CA ALA A 136 9.59 2.52 7.73
C ALA A 136 9.45 3.89 7.05
N SER A 137 10.36 4.19 6.14
CA SER A 137 10.30 5.34 5.25
C SER A 137 10.35 4.89 3.79
N VAL A 138 9.52 5.53 2.96
CA VAL A 138 9.33 5.18 1.56
C VAL A 138 9.37 6.44 0.72
N ARG A 139 10.00 6.35 -0.46
CA ARG A 139 9.86 7.33 -1.54
C ARG A 139 9.00 6.73 -2.64
N VAL A 140 8.11 7.52 -3.23
CA VAL A 140 7.27 7.08 -4.35
C VAL A 140 7.48 8.01 -5.54
N GLU A 141 7.66 7.43 -6.71
CA GLU A 141 7.73 8.15 -7.98
C GLU A 141 6.47 7.87 -8.79
N GLY A 142 5.77 8.92 -9.22
CA GLY A 142 4.60 8.83 -10.09
C GLY A 142 4.89 9.37 -11.49
N TRP A 143 4.63 8.57 -12.53
CA TRP A 143 4.80 8.96 -13.93
C TRP A 143 3.61 8.52 -14.80
N GLN A 144 3.58 8.96 -16.06
CA GLN A 144 2.61 8.51 -17.06
C GLN A 144 3.35 7.89 -18.26
N ASP A 145 3.35 8.51 -19.45
CA ASP A 145 4.01 7.93 -20.63
C ASP A 145 5.52 7.71 -20.46
N ASN A 146 6.20 8.64 -19.79
CA ASN A 146 7.66 8.66 -19.71
C ASN A 146 8.11 8.65 -18.26
N ARG A 147 8.79 7.57 -17.85
CA ARG A 147 9.32 7.41 -16.49
C ARG A 147 10.34 8.47 -16.08
N ALA A 148 11.09 9.03 -17.03
CA ALA A 148 12.00 10.15 -16.75
C ALA A 148 11.27 11.48 -16.48
N ARG A 149 9.95 11.52 -16.69
CA ARG A 149 9.11 12.71 -16.51
C ARG A 149 8.03 12.45 -15.47
N LEU A 150 8.42 12.52 -14.21
CA LEU A 150 7.49 12.41 -13.09
C LEU A 150 6.42 13.53 -13.13
N PHE A 151 5.17 13.18 -12.81
CA PHE A 151 4.11 14.18 -12.60
C PHE A 151 3.90 14.47 -11.12
N ALA A 152 4.21 13.50 -10.26
CA ALA A 152 4.21 13.65 -8.82
C ALA A 152 5.29 12.75 -8.20
N GLN A 153 5.74 13.12 -7.02
CA GLN A 153 6.57 12.27 -6.17
C GLN A 153 6.08 12.39 -4.74
N ALA A 154 6.41 11.42 -3.89
CA ALA A 154 6.02 11.46 -2.50
C ALA A 154 7.08 10.87 -1.59
N SER A 155 7.03 11.26 -0.32
CA SER A 155 7.75 10.63 0.78
C SER A 155 6.76 10.32 1.90
N GLY A 156 6.87 9.15 2.49
CA GLY A 156 5.97 8.70 3.56
C GLY A 156 6.70 7.98 4.67
N HIS A 157 6.17 8.12 5.88
CA HIS A 157 6.59 7.38 7.05
C HIS A 157 5.44 6.53 7.57
N PHE A 158 5.76 5.29 7.92
CA PHE A 158 4.77 4.28 8.25
C PHE A 158 5.13 3.58 9.55
N MET A 159 4.10 3.26 10.33
CA MET A 159 4.20 2.35 11.45
C MET A 159 4.04 0.92 10.93
N MET A 160 5.02 0.07 11.21
CA MET A 160 5.02 -1.32 10.77
C MET A 160 4.20 -2.20 11.71
N PRO A 161 3.40 -3.14 11.19
CA PRO A 161 2.65 -4.06 12.01
C PRO A 161 3.58 -5.03 12.75
N ASP A 162 3.19 -5.39 13.97
CA ASP A 162 3.86 -6.43 14.72
C ASP A 162 3.37 -7.80 14.24
N LEU A 163 4.19 -8.47 13.42
CA LEU A 163 3.89 -9.80 12.89
C LEU A 163 3.98 -10.92 13.94
N SER A 164 4.39 -10.61 15.17
CA SER A 164 4.35 -11.56 16.30
C SER A 164 3.04 -11.52 17.07
N ALA A 165 2.26 -10.44 16.92
CA ALA A 165 0.92 -10.35 17.48
C ALA A 165 -0.06 -11.05 16.53
N GLY A 166 -0.81 -12.04 17.04
CA GLY A 166 -1.82 -12.74 16.25
C GLY A 166 -2.89 -11.78 15.66
N PRO A 167 -3.73 -12.26 14.72
CA PRO A 167 -4.62 -11.43 13.88
C PRO A 167 -5.77 -10.68 14.59
N GLY A 168 -5.68 -10.36 15.89
CA GLY A 168 -6.72 -9.68 16.67
C GLY A 168 -6.28 -8.46 17.48
N ALA A 169 -5.01 -8.07 17.46
CA ALA A 169 -4.50 -7.04 18.39
C ALA A 169 -4.72 -5.58 17.94
N ALA A 170 -5.14 -5.33 16.70
CA ALA A 170 -5.16 -3.98 16.13
C ALA A 170 -6.40 -3.13 16.48
N PHE A 171 -7.38 -3.66 17.22
CA PHE A 171 -8.66 -2.98 17.51
C PHE A 171 -8.97 -2.82 19.01
N ALA A 172 -8.03 -3.08 19.93
CA ALA A 172 -8.34 -3.18 21.36
C ALA A 172 -8.08 -1.91 22.20
N ASP A 173 -7.47 -0.85 21.66
CA ASP A 173 -6.95 0.25 22.50
C ASP A 173 -7.69 1.60 22.38
N ASP A 174 -8.90 1.66 21.80
CA ASP A 174 -9.62 2.94 21.56
C ASP A 174 -10.95 3.10 22.31
N GLU A 175 -11.21 2.34 23.37
CA GLU A 175 -12.46 2.49 24.16
C GLU A 175 -12.26 2.32 25.68
N ALA A 176 -11.33 3.09 26.26
CA ALA A 176 -11.35 3.41 27.70
C ALA A 176 -11.63 4.91 27.87
N MET A 177 -12.82 5.33 27.45
CA MET A 177 -13.40 6.61 27.85
C MET A 177 -13.79 6.49 29.32
N ASP A 178 -13.01 7.13 30.18
CA ASP A 178 -13.26 7.26 31.62
C ASP A 178 -14.67 7.86 31.84
N PRO A 179 -15.59 7.22 32.57
CA PRO A 179 -16.92 7.77 32.77
C PRO A 179 -16.85 9.07 33.57
N ALA A 180 -17.44 10.13 33.00
CA ALA A 180 -17.55 11.44 33.63
C ALA A 180 -18.11 11.35 35.07
N PRO A 181 -17.60 12.15 36.03
CA PRO A 181 -18.08 12.11 37.40
C PRO A 181 -19.55 12.55 37.50
N PRO A 182 -20.33 11.98 38.44
CA PRO A 182 -21.76 12.28 38.55
C PRO A 182 -22.00 13.73 38.97
N ALA A 183 -23.01 14.35 38.35
CA ALA A 183 -23.45 15.71 38.65
C ALA A 183 -23.97 15.81 40.09
N SER A 184 -23.53 16.84 40.80
CA SER A 184 -24.01 17.20 42.13
C SER A 184 -25.48 17.65 42.09
N GLU A 185 -26.34 17.02 42.90
CA GLU A 185 -27.73 17.42 43.11
C GLU A 185 -27.85 18.79 43.80
N PRO A 186 -28.86 19.61 43.45
CA PRO A 186 -29.11 20.88 44.13
C PRO A 186 -29.80 20.68 45.49
N ARG A 187 -29.41 21.50 46.46
CA ARG A 187 -30.04 21.63 47.79
C ARG A 187 -31.38 22.36 47.73
#